data_AF-A0A2G9Z9I7-F1
#
_entry.id   AF-A0A2G9Z9I7-F1
#
_cell.length_a   1.000
_cell.length_b   1.000
_cell.length_c   1.000
_cell.angle_alpha   90.00
_cell.angle_beta   90.00
_cell.angle_gamma   90.00
#
_symmetry.space_group_name_H-M   'P 1'
#
loop_
_entity.id
_entity.type
_entity.pdbx_description
1 polymer ?
#
loop_
_entity_poly.entity_id
_entity_poly.type
_entity_poly.pdbx_seq_one_letter_code
_entity_poly.pdbx_strand_id
1 'polypeptide(L)'
;MVKRFFGPRGKKPDTLFLCLLVFLTVFGLVMLTSASSDLAQAKFGESWYYLRHQLMNGFSIGLVGFLAGFFVYYRVWEKFSIPFLLFTLVLLALVWTPLGVHLKGGERWLSAGFFTFQPSELLKLSFLIYLASWFARSKTRSKSFFGGFVPFLMLVGAVMVLLIAQPSTATAIIIFAAAFLVYFVAGARFHFLAAAVLIAALG
;
A
#
# COMPACT_ATOMS: atom_id res chain seq x y z
N MET A 1 7.32 28.55 7.17
CA MET A 1 7.72 27.16 6.79
C MET A 1 6.52 26.20 6.61
N VAL A 2 5.40 26.37 7.33
CA VAL A 2 4.24 25.45 7.31
C VAL A 2 3.36 25.50 6.04
N LYS A 3 3.32 26.64 5.33
CA LYS A 3 2.51 26.81 4.09
C LYS A 3 2.88 25.88 2.93
N ARG A 4 3.97 25.10 3.03
CA ARG A 4 4.45 24.19 1.98
C ARG A 4 3.86 22.77 2.08
N PHE A 5 3.27 22.42 3.23
CA PHE A 5 2.68 21.09 3.46
C PHE A 5 1.21 20.98 3.04
N PHE A 6 0.46 22.07 3.16
CA PHE A 6 -0.94 22.13 2.77
C PHE A 6 -1.06 22.72 1.36
N GLY A 7 -1.80 22.03 0.49
CA GLY A 7 -1.91 22.39 -0.93
C GLY A 7 -2.67 23.71 -1.15
N PRO A 8 -2.63 24.26 -2.39
CA PRO A 8 -3.43 25.44 -2.72
C PRO A 8 -4.92 25.15 -2.49
N ARG A 9 -5.57 25.95 -1.64
CA ARG A 9 -7.02 25.91 -1.43
C ARG A 9 -7.70 26.32 -2.74
N GLY A 10 -8.43 25.43 -3.40
CA GLY A 10 -9.18 25.83 -4.59
C GLY A 10 -9.78 24.75 -5.49
N LYS A 11 -9.39 23.47 -5.39
CA LYS A 11 -10.07 22.40 -6.14
C LYS A 11 -11.09 21.70 -5.25
N LYS A 12 -12.36 21.72 -5.68
CA LYS A 12 -13.41 20.93 -5.03
C LYS A 12 -13.03 19.45 -5.16
N PRO A 13 -13.16 18.65 -4.09
CA PRO A 13 -12.98 17.21 -4.19
C PRO A 13 -14.02 16.63 -5.14
N ASP A 14 -13.65 15.56 -5.84
CA ASP A 14 -14.59 14.79 -6.64
C ASP A 14 -15.67 14.22 -5.70
N THR A 15 -16.84 14.84 -5.77
CA THR A 15 -17.94 14.53 -4.84
C THR A 15 -18.53 13.16 -5.13
N LEU A 16 -18.54 12.73 -6.40
CA LEU A 16 -19.03 11.40 -6.77
C LEU A 16 -18.11 10.32 -6.18
N PHE A 17 -16.79 10.48 -6.34
CA PHE A 17 -15.83 9.54 -5.76
C PHE A 17 -15.94 9.48 -4.23
N LEU A 18 -16.09 10.64 -3.57
CA LEU A 18 -16.27 10.70 -2.12
C LEU A 18 -17.56 10.00 -1.67
N CYS A 19 -18.68 10.22 -2.37
CA CYS A 19 -19.95 9.55 -2.09
C CYS A 19 -19.83 8.02 -2.23
N LEU A 20 -19.18 7.54 -3.31
CA LEU A 20 -18.94 6.11 -3.52
C LEU A 20 -18.07 5.51 -2.41
N LEU A 21 -17.02 6.21 -1.99
CA LEU A 21 -16.14 5.78 -0.91
C LEU A 21 -16.90 5.66 0.43
N VAL A 22 -17.70 6.67 0.78
CA VAL A 22 -18.52 6.65 2.00
C VAL A 22 -19.53 5.52 1.94
N PHE A 23 -20.24 5.39 0.81
CA PHE A 23 -21.22 4.32 0.60
C PHE A 23 -20.59 2.94 0.77
N LEU A 24 -19.47 2.67 0.09
CA LEU A 24 -18.81 1.36 0.15
C LEU A 24 -18.30 1.04 1.57
N THR A 25 -17.84 2.06 2.30
CA THR A 25 -17.36 1.91 3.67
C THR A 25 -18.51 1.59 4.64
N VAL A 26 -19.61 2.35 4.57
CA VAL A 26 -20.81 2.10 5.39
C VAL A 26 -21.42 0.76 5.05
N PHE A 27 -21.56 0.44 3.77
CA PHE A 27 -22.06 -0.86 3.31
C PHE A 27 -21.20 -2.00 3.84
N GLY A 28 -19.87 -1.88 3.77
CA GLY A 28 -18.95 -2.88 4.33
C GLY A 28 -19.10 -3.07 5.84
N LEU A 29 -19.32 -2.00 6.61
CA LEU A 29 -19.56 -2.08 8.05
C LEU A 29 -20.89 -2.77 8.37
N VAL A 30 -21.95 -2.50 7.61
CA VAL A 30 -23.26 -3.18 7.74
C VAL A 30 -23.13 -4.67 7.40
N MET A 31 -22.43 -5.01 6.31
CA MET A 31 -22.19 -6.40 5.95
C MET A 31 -21.36 -7.13 6.99
N LEU A 32 -20.36 -6.47 7.58
CA LEU A 32 -19.57 -7.03 8.69
C LEU A 32 -20.47 -7.37 9.88
N THR A 33 -21.37 -6.46 10.29
CA THR A 33 -22.30 -6.73 11.40
C THR A 33 -23.22 -7.91 11.11
N SER A 34 -23.75 -7.99 9.90
CA SER A 34 -24.69 -9.04 9.52
C SER A 34 -24.03 -10.42 9.40
N ALA A 35 -22.80 -10.49 8.89
CA ALA A 35 -22.14 -11.76 8.63
C ALA A 35 -21.39 -12.31 9.86
N SER A 36 -21.11 -11.47 10.86
CA SER A 36 -20.27 -11.84 12.01
C SER A 36 -20.98 -11.79 13.36
N SER A 37 -22.26 -11.39 13.43
CA SER A 37 -23.02 -11.29 14.68
C SER A 37 -23.07 -12.59 15.46
N ASP A 38 -23.41 -13.70 14.81
CA ASP A 38 -23.59 -15.00 15.47
C ASP A 38 -22.26 -15.55 15.96
N LEU A 39 -21.21 -15.37 15.14
CA LEU A 39 -19.85 -15.74 15.50
C LEU A 39 -19.32 -14.90 16.67
N ALA A 40 -19.62 -13.60 16.68
CA ALA A 40 -19.23 -12.68 17.75
C ALA A 40 -19.92 -13.05 19.06
N GLN A 41 -21.22 -13.34 19.00
CA GLN A 41 -22.00 -13.78 20.16
C GLN A 41 -21.44 -15.09 20.73
N ALA A 42 -21.15 -16.07 19.86
CA ALA A 42 -20.63 -17.36 20.28
C ALA A 42 -19.22 -17.30 20.91
N LYS A 43 -18.36 -16.39 20.43
CA LYS A 43 -16.96 -16.30 20.89
C LYS A 43 -16.72 -15.29 22.00
N PHE A 44 -17.45 -14.17 22.02
CA PHE A 44 -17.17 -13.03 22.89
C PHE A 44 -18.38 -12.63 23.75
N GLY A 45 -19.53 -13.29 23.60
CA GLY A 45 -20.77 -12.94 24.31
C GLY A 45 -21.40 -11.63 23.87
N GLU A 46 -20.83 -10.95 22.88
CA GLU A 46 -21.28 -9.67 22.35
C GLU A 46 -21.39 -9.71 20.82
N SER A 47 -22.63 -9.64 20.30
CA SER A 47 -22.90 -9.64 18.85
C SER A 47 -22.22 -8.50 18.08
N TRP A 48 -21.90 -7.39 18.75
CA TRP A 48 -21.31 -6.18 18.13
C TRP A 48 -19.79 -6.12 18.23
N TYR A 49 -19.13 -7.13 18.80
CA TYR A 49 -17.70 -7.12 19.09
C TYR A 49 -16.86 -6.77 17.85
N TYR A 50 -17.08 -7.44 16.72
CA TYR A 50 -16.31 -7.21 15.49
C TYR A 50 -16.57 -5.82 14.88
N LEU A 51 -17.78 -5.28 14.98
CA LEU A 51 -18.06 -3.91 14.53
C LEU A 51 -17.29 -2.91 15.39
N ARG A 52 -17.37 -3.03 16.72
CA ARG A 52 -16.65 -2.14 17.65
C ARG A 52 -15.14 -2.21 17.39
N HIS A 53 -14.59 -3.41 17.24
CA HIS A 53 -13.19 -3.62 16.91
C HIS A 53 -12.82 -2.97 15.57
N GLN A 54 -13.64 -3.15 14.54
CA GLN A 54 -13.40 -2.56 13.22
C GLN A 54 -13.48 -1.03 13.25
N LEU A 55 -14.42 -0.45 14.00
CA LEU A 55 -14.53 1.01 14.14
C LEU A 55 -13.32 1.60 14.88
N MET A 56 -12.90 0.97 15.98
CA MET A 56 -11.84 1.48 16.85
C MET A 56 -10.44 1.26 16.29
N ASN A 57 -10.18 0.10 15.66
CA ASN A 57 -8.82 -0.28 15.22
C ASN A 57 -8.65 -0.18 13.70
N GLY A 58 -9.72 -0.33 12.92
CA GLY A 58 -9.66 -0.27 11.45
C GLY A 58 -10.03 1.10 10.90
N PHE A 59 -11.30 1.50 11.08
CA PHE A 59 -11.87 2.70 10.50
C PHE A 59 -11.22 3.98 11.02
N SER A 60 -10.96 4.08 12.33
CA SER A 60 -10.31 5.25 12.93
C SER A 60 -8.92 5.51 12.32
N ILE A 61 -8.09 4.49 12.21
CA ILE A 61 -6.74 4.57 11.63
C ILE A 61 -6.83 4.87 10.13
N GLY A 62 -7.76 4.21 9.42
CA GLY A 62 -8.04 4.49 8.01
C GLY A 62 -8.49 5.92 7.76
N LEU A 63 -9.34 6.47 8.64
CA LEU A 63 -9.81 7.86 8.58
C LEU A 63 -8.66 8.84 8.79
N VAL A 64 -7.77 8.59 9.76
CA VAL A 64 -6.56 9.40 9.95
C VAL A 64 -5.68 9.36 8.69
N GLY A 65 -5.48 8.18 8.10
CA GLY A 65 -4.73 8.02 6.85
C GLY A 65 -5.39 8.75 5.67
N PHE A 66 -6.71 8.67 5.54
CA PHE A 66 -7.50 9.40 4.54
C PHE A 66 -7.34 10.91 4.69
N LEU A 67 -7.53 11.44 5.91
CA LEU A 67 -7.40 12.88 6.17
C LEU A 67 -5.98 13.36 5.92
N ALA A 68 -4.96 12.57 6.28
CA ALA A 68 -3.57 12.86 5.93
C ALA A 68 -3.38 12.95 4.41
N GLY A 69 -3.87 11.97 3.65
CA GLY A 69 -3.82 12.00 2.18
C GLY A 69 -4.62 13.16 1.56
N PHE A 70 -5.75 13.52 2.16
CA PHE A 70 -6.64 14.57 1.68
C PHE A 70 -6.06 15.98 1.87
N PHE A 71 -5.45 16.25 3.03
CA PHE A 71 -4.94 17.59 3.36
C PHE A 71 -3.47 17.81 3.00
N VAL A 72 -2.65 16.74 2.97
CA VAL A 72 -1.22 16.86 2.64
C VAL A 72 -1.06 17.00 1.13
N TYR A 73 -0.35 18.06 0.73
CA TYR A 73 -0.11 18.35 -0.68
C TYR A 73 0.68 17.22 -1.36
N TYR A 74 0.23 16.77 -2.54
CA TYR A 74 0.83 15.63 -3.25
C TYR A 74 2.36 15.76 -3.48
N ARG A 75 2.90 16.98 -3.65
CA ARG A 75 4.35 17.18 -3.82
C ARG A 75 5.16 16.90 -2.56
N VAL A 76 4.54 16.91 -1.38
CA VAL A 76 5.18 16.45 -0.14
C VAL A 76 5.47 14.97 -0.26
N TRP A 77 4.49 14.17 -0.68
CA TRP A 77 4.65 12.73 -0.90
C TRP A 77 5.74 12.44 -1.94
N GLU A 78 5.81 13.21 -3.02
CA GLU A 78 6.88 13.11 -4.02
C GLU A 78 8.27 13.40 -3.41
N LYS A 79 8.37 14.45 -2.57
CA LYS A 79 9.63 14.84 -1.94
C LYS A 79 10.12 13.80 -0.92
N PHE A 80 9.20 13.24 -0.15
CA PHE A 80 9.47 12.26 0.90
C PHE A 80 9.40 10.81 0.43
N SER A 81 9.30 10.58 -0.89
CA SER A 81 9.11 9.24 -1.46
C SER A 81 10.22 8.26 -1.08
N ILE A 82 11.49 8.70 -1.11
CA ILE A 82 12.65 7.87 -0.73
C ILE A 82 12.65 7.58 0.79
N PRO A 83 12.62 8.58 1.70
CA PRO A 83 12.52 8.30 3.13
C PRO A 83 11.33 7.40 3.49
N PHE A 84 10.18 7.60 2.84
CA PHE A 84 8.99 6.82 3.10
C PHE A 84 9.15 5.35 2.66
N LEU A 85 9.74 5.12 1.49
CA LEU A 85 10.06 3.76 1.05
C LEU A 85 11.08 3.09 1.98
N LEU A 86 12.17 3.78 2.32
CA LEU A 86 13.20 3.24 3.23
C LEU A 86 12.62 2.89 4.60
N PHE A 87 11.82 3.79 5.18
CA PHE A 87 11.10 3.51 6.42
C PHE A 87 10.25 2.25 6.31
N THR A 88 9.54 2.08 5.20
CA THR A 88 8.68 0.91 4.99
C THR A 88 9.47 -0.38 4.81
N LEU A 89 10.62 -0.33 4.12
CA LEU A 89 11.52 -1.47 3.96
C LEU A 89 12.13 -1.89 5.31
N VAL A 90 12.47 -0.93 6.17
CA VAL A 90 12.89 -1.22 7.56
C VAL A 90 11.76 -1.91 8.33
N LEU A 91 10.52 -1.41 8.23
CA LEU A 91 9.38 -2.09 8.86
C LEU A 91 9.17 -3.50 8.33
N LEU A 92 9.35 -3.75 7.03
CA LEU A 92 9.32 -5.10 6.48
C LEU A 92 10.41 -5.97 7.10
N ALA A 93 11.64 -5.47 7.21
CA ALA A 93 12.75 -6.22 7.78
C ALA A 93 12.55 -6.54 9.27
N LEU A 94 11.87 -5.65 10.02
CA LEU A 94 11.54 -5.90 11.42
C LEU A 94 10.64 -7.11 11.64
N VAL A 95 9.97 -7.62 10.60
CA VAL A 95 9.14 -8.82 10.72
C VAL A 95 9.96 -10.06 11.09
N TRP A 96 11.24 -10.12 10.73
CA TRP A 96 12.14 -11.21 11.12
C TRP A 96 12.76 -11.04 12.52
N THR A 97 12.39 -9.99 13.24
CA THR A 97 12.83 -9.76 14.63
C THR A 97 11.77 -10.29 15.60
N PRO A 98 12.03 -10.30 16.93
CA PRO A 98 11.03 -10.70 17.92
C PRO A 98 9.73 -9.86 17.92
N LEU A 99 9.70 -8.75 17.19
CA LEU A 99 8.49 -7.94 16.99
C LEU A 99 7.53 -8.56 15.95
N GLY A 100 8.04 -9.47 15.11
CA GLY A 100 7.27 -10.25 14.17
C GLY A 100 6.36 -11.24 14.89
N VAL A 101 5.13 -11.36 14.42
CA VAL A 101 4.16 -12.35 14.93
C VAL A 101 3.66 -13.26 13.82
N HIS A 102 3.61 -14.55 14.14
CA HIS A 102 3.03 -15.57 13.29
C HIS A 102 1.51 -15.53 13.41
N LEU A 103 0.84 -14.99 12.40
CA LEU A 103 -0.61 -14.96 12.34
C LEU A 103 -1.09 -15.57 11.02
N LYS A 104 -2.06 -16.48 11.12
CA LYS A 104 -2.71 -17.12 9.96
C LYS A 104 -1.70 -17.70 8.97
N GLY A 105 -0.71 -18.46 9.47
CA GLY A 105 0.23 -19.23 8.66
C GLY A 105 1.45 -18.48 8.10
N GLY A 106 1.79 -17.27 8.57
CA GLY A 106 3.02 -16.60 8.14
C GLY A 106 3.51 -15.47 9.06
N GLU A 107 4.82 -15.23 9.04
CA GLU A 107 5.50 -14.07 9.65
C GLU A 107 5.38 -12.86 8.72
N ARG A 108 4.32 -12.07 8.89
CA ARG A 108 4.07 -10.87 8.07
C ARG A 108 3.52 -9.68 8.86
N TRP A 109 3.29 -9.88 10.15
CA TRP A 109 2.66 -8.91 11.02
C TRP A 109 3.68 -8.48 12.06
N LEU A 110 3.69 -7.17 12.36
CA LEU A 110 4.36 -6.63 13.53
C LEU A 110 3.36 -6.46 14.64
N SER A 111 3.70 -6.87 15.85
CA SER A 111 2.92 -6.57 17.04
C SER A 111 3.48 -5.36 17.77
N ALA A 112 2.63 -4.37 18.00
CA ALA A 112 2.91 -3.23 18.88
C ALA A 112 2.24 -3.42 20.26
N GLY A 113 1.97 -4.67 20.65
CA GLY A 113 1.27 -5.04 21.88
C GLY A 113 -0.24 -4.90 21.76
N PHE A 114 -0.75 -3.68 21.54
CA PHE A 114 -2.19 -3.40 21.48
C PHE A 114 -2.80 -3.49 20.08
N PHE A 115 -1.96 -3.40 19.05
CA PHE A 115 -2.37 -3.54 17.66
C PHE A 115 -1.35 -4.33 16.87
N THR A 116 -1.82 -4.96 15.79
CA THR A 116 -0.97 -5.62 14.81
C THR A 116 -1.00 -4.82 13.51
N PHE A 117 0.16 -4.66 12.90
CA PHE A 117 0.31 -3.90 11.68
C PHE A 117 1.02 -4.74 10.63
N GLN A 118 0.53 -4.70 9.40
CA GLN A 118 1.13 -5.42 8.28
C GLN A 118 1.97 -4.43 7.44
N PRO A 119 3.31 -4.47 7.51
CA PRO A 119 4.18 -3.51 6.80
C PRO A 119 3.97 -3.51 5.28
N SER A 120 3.60 -4.65 4.71
CA SER A 120 3.34 -4.79 3.27
C SER A 120 2.16 -3.94 2.77
N GLU A 121 1.23 -3.55 3.65
CA GLU A 121 0.15 -2.63 3.31
C GLU A 121 0.68 -1.22 3.00
N LEU A 122 1.62 -0.74 3.83
CA LEU A 122 2.28 0.54 3.63
C LEU A 122 3.22 0.51 2.42
N LEU A 123 3.84 -0.66 2.16
CA LEU A 123 4.77 -0.85 1.04
C LEU A 123 4.10 -0.59 -0.30
N LYS A 124 2.84 -1.03 -0.48
CA LYS A 124 2.06 -0.75 -1.69
C LYS A 124 2.01 0.75 -1.98
N LEU A 125 1.82 1.58 -0.96
CA LEU A 125 1.76 3.03 -1.13
C LEU A 125 3.15 3.64 -1.32
N SER A 126 4.10 3.34 -0.43
CA SER A 126 5.42 3.98 -0.45
C SER A 126 6.23 3.62 -1.69
N PHE A 127 6.15 2.37 -2.15
CA PHE A 127 6.84 1.90 -3.34
C PHE A 127 6.27 2.53 -4.62
N LEU A 128 4.94 2.63 -4.77
CA LEU A 128 4.33 3.24 -5.95
C LEU A 128 4.56 4.76 -6.00
N ILE A 129 4.52 5.44 -4.84
CA ILE A 129 4.88 6.87 -4.76
C ILE A 129 6.34 7.08 -5.15
N TYR A 130 7.24 6.21 -4.68
CA TYR A 130 8.64 6.24 -5.08
C TYR A 130 8.83 6.00 -6.58
N LEU A 131 8.23 4.95 -7.15
CA LEU A 131 8.33 4.67 -8.59
C LEU A 131 7.79 5.82 -9.43
N ALA A 132 6.62 6.37 -9.07
CA ALA A 132 6.03 7.51 -9.76
C ALA A 132 6.96 8.74 -9.68
N SER A 133 7.50 9.05 -8.51
CA SER A 133 8.49 10.13 -8.33
C SER A 133 9.77 9.89 -9.13
N TRP A 134 10.26 8.65 -9.16
CA TRP A 134 11.49 8.27 -9.83
C TRP A 134 11.37 8.38 -11.35
N PHE A 135 10.23 8.01 -11.94
CA PHE A 135 9.97 8.21 -13.37
C PHE A 135 9.66 9.67 -13.72
N ALA A 136 8.96 10.40 -12.84
CA ALA A 136 8.64 11.81 -13.07
C ALA A 136 9.89 12.72 -13.20
N ARG A 137 11.00 12.36 -12.54
CA ARG A 137 12.27 13.13 -12.59
C ARG A 137 12.98 13.09 -13.94
N SER A 138 12.67 12.16 -14.84
CA SER A 138 13.30 12.09 -16.16
C SER A 138 12.36 11.51 -17.21
N LYS A 139 12.01 12.35 -18.20
CA LYS A 139 11.10 12.00 -19.30
C LYS A 139 11.60 10.88 -20.20
N THR A 140 12.92 10.66 -20.25
CA THR A 140 13.54 9.64 -21.12
C THR A 140 13.86 8.35 -20.38
N ARG A 141 13.85 8.37 -19.03
CA ARG A 141 14.22 7.24 -18.18
C ARG A 141 13.40 5.99 -18.50
N SER A 142 12.08 6.12 -18.62
CA SER A 142 11.20 4.97 -18.85
C SER A 142 11.50 4.22 -20.16
N LYS A 143 12.10 4.90 -21.13
CA LYS A 143 12.45 4.37 -22.46
C LYS A 143 13.86 3.81 -22.54
N SER A 144 14.69 4.03 -21.52
CA SER A 144 16.08 3.56 -21.47
C SER A 144 16.17 2.16 -20.88
N PHE A 145 16.95 1.28 -21.51
CA PHE A 145 17.18 -0.07 -21.02
C PHE A 145 17.98 -0.06 -19.71
N PHE A 146 19.22 0.44 -19.74
CA PHE A 146 20.09 0.49 -18.55
C PHE A 146 19.70 1.59 -17.56
N GLY A 147 19.10 2.68 -18.03
CA GLY A 147 18.71 3.81 -17.17
C GLY A 147 17.33 3.67 -16.54
N GLY A 148 16.48 2.78 -17.06
CA GLY A 148 15.07 2.65 -16.66
C GLY A 148 14.64 1.21 -16.43
N PHE A 149 14.68 0.37 -17.47
CA PHE A 149 14.17 -0.99 -17.41
C PHE A 149 14.93 -1.87 -16.40
N VAL A 150 16.26 -1.89 -16.47
CA VAL A 150 17.09 -2.71 -15.57
C VAL A 150 16.95 -2.26 -14.11
N PRO A 151 17.08 -0.96 -13.76
CA PRO A 151 16.88 -0.54 -12.37
C PRO A 151 15.43 -0.74 -11.90
N PHE A 152 14.43 -0.62 -12.78
CA PHE A 152 13.04 -0.95 -12.46
C PHE A 152 12.88 -2.42 -12.06
N LEU A 153 13.40 -3.34 -12.87
CA LEU A 153 13.38 -4.78 -12.57
C LEU A 153 14.13 -5.10 -11.28
N MET A 154 15.28 -4.47 -11.03
CA MET A 154 16.02 -4.66 -9.77
C MET A 154 15.20 -4.20 -8.56
N LEU A 155 14.57 -3.02 -8.63
CA LEU A 155 13.74 -2.48 -7.55
C LEU A 155 12.52 -3.35 -7.28
N VAL A 156 11.78 -3.74 -8.31
CA VAL A 156 10.62 -4.62 -8.19
C VAL A 156 11.06 -5.99 -7.69
N GLY A 157 12.10 -6.59 -8.29
CA GLY A 157 12.63 -7.89 -7.88
C GLY A 157 13.07 -7.93 -6.42
N ALA A 158 13.77 -6.90 -5.95
CA ALA A 158 14.16 -6.81 -4.53
C ALA A 158 12.94 -6.78 -3.59
N VAL A 159 11.90 -6.02 -3.94
CA VAL A 159 10.65 -5.98 -3.17
C VAL A 159 9.92 -7.33 -3.22
N MET A 160 9.88 -7.98 -4.39
CA MET A 160 9.24 -9.29 -4.57
C MET A 160 9.91 -10.36 -3.71
N VAL A 161 11.25 -10.41 -3.70
CA VAL A 161 12.01 -11.36 -2.88
C VAL A 161 11.69 -11.19 -1.39
N LEU A 162 11.66 -9.95 -0.89
CA LEU A 162 11.29 -9.66 0.49
C LEU A 162 9.87 -10.12 0.83
N LEU A 163 8.91 -9.93 -0.07
CA LEU A 163 7.51 -10.30 0.15
C LEU A 163 7.28 -11.81 0.08
N ILE A 164 7.95 -12.50 -0.85
CA ILE A 164 7.88 -13.96 -0.98
C ILE A 164 8.50 -14.62 0.26
N ALA A 165 9.58 -14.04 0.80
CA ALA A 165 10.18 -14.48 2.05
C ALA A 165 9.26 -14.28 3.29
N GLN A 166 8.22 -13.43 3.21
CA GLN A 166 7.20 -13.20 4.24
C GLN A 166 5.87 -13.95 3.97
N PRO A 167 5.95 -15.13 3.33
CA PRO A 167 4.84 -15.81 2.65
C PRO A 167 3.69 -14.91 2.12
N SER A 168 4.00 -13.79 1.47
CA SER A 168 3.00 -12.77 1.08
C SER A 168 2.79 -12.65 -0.45
N THR A 169 2.61 -13.79 -1.11
CA THR A 169 2.51 -13.90 -2.57
C THR A 169 1.42 -13.03 -3.18
N ALA A 170 0.23 -12.95 -2.57
CA ALA A 170 -0.85 -12.11 -3.07
C ALA A 170 -0.46 -10.62 -3.11
N THR A 171 0.23 -10.14 -2.07
CA THR A 171 0.72 -8.75 -2.02
C THR A 171 1.81 -8.52 -3.07
N ALA A 172 2.68 -9.51 -3.26
CA ALA A 172 3.73 -9.47 -4.28
C ALA A 172 3.13 -9.29 -5.68
N ILE A 173 2.11 -10.09 -6.04
CA ILE A 173 1.40 -9.99 -7.33
C ILE A 173 0.77 -8.60 -7.51
N ILE A 174 0.10 -8.07 -6.47
CA ILE A 174 -0.53 -6.73 -6.53
C ILE A 174 0.53 -5.65 -6.77
N ILE A 175 1.65 -5.69 -6.04
CA ILE A 175 2.72 -4.71 -6.22
C ILE A 175 3.36 -4.82 -7.59
N PHE A 176 3.62 -6.05 -8.08
CA PHE A 176 4.15 -6.27 -9.41
C PHE A 176 3.24 -5.67 -10.48
N ALA A 177 1.95 -5.99 -10.46
CA ALA A 177 0.98 -5.48 -11.42
C ALA A 177 0.86 -3.95 -11.37
N ALA A 178 0.83 -3.36 -10.17
CA ALA A 178 0.74 -1.92 -10.01
C ALA A 178 2.04 -1.19 -10.44
N ALA A 179 3.21 -1.74 -10.10
CA ALA A 179 4.50 -1.19 -10.51
C ALA A 179 4.66 -1.21 -12.04
N PHE A 180 4.21 -2.30 -12.67
CA PHE A 180 4.16 -2.44 -14.11
C PHE A 180 3.24 -1.43 -14.77
N LEU A 181 2.04 -1.21 -14.19
CA LEU A 181 1.11 -0.17 -14.66
C LEU A 181 1.74 1.23 -14.57
N VAL A 182 2.41 1.55 -13.45
CA VAL A 182 3.15 2.82 -13.30
C VAL A 182 4.22 2.95 -14.38
N TYR A 183 4.97 1.89 -14.67
CA TYR A 183 6.00 1.90 -15.69
C TYR A 183 5.43 2.09 -17.12
N PHE A 184 4.31 1.42 -17.42
CA PHE A 184 3.57 1.60 -18.67
C PHE A 184 3.08 3.05 -18.83
N VAL A 185 2.42 3.60 -17.81
CA VAL A 185 1.93 4.99 -17.81
C VAL A 185 3.07 6.00 -17.92
N ALA A 186 4.26 5.70 -17.40
CA ALA A 186 5.47 6.50 -17.57
C ALA A 186 6.02 6.50 -19.02
N GLY A 187 5.40 5.77 -19.96
CA GLY A 187 5.77 5.73 -21.37
C GLY A 187 6.85 4.70 -21.71
N ALA A 188 6.90 3.58 -20.97
CA ALA A 188 7.76 2.46 -21.28
C ALA A 188 7.46 1.87 -22.67
N ARG A 189 8.48 1.27 -23.30
CA ARG A 189 8.34 0.58 -24.58
C ARG A 189 7.65 -0.77 -24.36
N PHE A 190 6.71 -1.14 -25.24
CA PHE A 190 5.98 -2.42 -25.15
C PHE A 190 6.88 -3.66 -25.03
N HIS A 191 8.03 -3.70 -25.73
CA HIS A 191 8.96 -4.82 -25.63
C HIS A 191 9.56 -5.00 -24.22
N PHE A 192 9.78 -3.92 -23.47
CA PHE A 192 10.24 -4.02 -22.08
C PHE A 192 9.16 -4.58 -21.16
N LEU A 193 7.91 -4.19 -21.42
CA LEU A 193 6.75 -4.70 -20.70
C LEU A 193 6.56 -6.20 -20.96
N ALA A 194 6.61 -6.62 -22.22
CA ALA A 194 6.57 -8.04 -22.58
C ALA A 194 7.72 -8.83 -21.94
N ALA A 195 8.95 -8.31 -21.97
CA ALA A 195 10.10 -8.96 -21.36
C ALA A 195 9.95 -9.12 -19.83
N ALA A 196 9.47 -8.10 -19.13
CA ALA A 196 9.26 -8.20 -17.68
C ALA A 196 8.19 -9.23 -17.30
N VAL A 197 7.11 -9.37 -18.09
CA VAL A 197 6.10 -10.41 -17.86
C VAL A 197 6.67 -11.81 -18.12
N LEU A 198 7.45 -11.99 -19.19
CA LEU A 198 8.09 -13.28 -19.48
C LEU A 198 9.06 -13.69 -18.39
N ILE A 199 9.89 -12.75 -17.90
CA ILE A 199 10.81 -13.02 -16.78
C ILE A 199 10.03 -13.43 -15.53
N ALA A 200 8.94 -12.73 -15.21
CA ALA A 200 8.10 -13.06 -14.06
C ALA A 200 7.33 -14.37 -14.19
N ALA A 201 7.07 -14.85 -15.42
CA ALA A 201 6.40 -16.12 -15.66
C ALA A 201 7.37 -17.32 -15.65
N LEU A 202 8.65 -17.08 -15.91
CA LEU A 202 9.70 -18.11 -15.94
C LEU A 202 10.39 -18.35 -14.59
N GLY A 203 10.26 -17.41 -13.64
CA GLY A 203 10.81 -17.49 -12.29
C GLY A 203 9.73 -17.76 -11.25
#